data_AF-A0A848Z8Z9-F1
#
_entry.id   AF-A0A848Z8Z9-F1
#
_cell.length_a   1.000
_cell.length_b   1.000
_cell.length_c   1.000
_cell.angle_alpha   90.00
_cell.angle_beta   90.00
_cell.angle_gamma   90.00
#
_symmetry.space_group_name_H-M   'P 1'
#
loop_
_entity.id
_entity.type
_entity.pdbx_description
1 polymer ?
#
loop_
_entity_poly.entity_id
_entity_poly.type
_entity_poly.pdbx_seq_one_letter_code
_entity_poly.pdbx_strand_id
1 'polypeptide(L)'
;RVDAISRSGARGLMQLMPATARRMSRQLGVPHSIRRLTADPDHNIRLGSAYLARMLDRFDGSYILAVAAYNAGPTNVDKWLEQFGDPRRPGVGAIDWIESMPFHETRNYVQRVLENTQVYRLRRGEAPSIGTLERDIAR
;
A
#
# COMPACT_ATOMS: atom_id res chain seq x y z
N ARG A 1 1.43 12.87 -18.98
CA ARG A 1 2.31 13.48 -17.96
C ARG A 1 1.55 13.48 -16.64
N VAL A 2 2.18 13.08 -15.55
CA VAL A 2 1.51 13.00 -14.23
C VAL A 2 2.29 13.89 -13.29
N ASP A 3 1.77 15.10 -13.06
CA ASP A 3 2.48 16.15 -12.32
C ASP A 3 2.21 16.11 -10.80
N ALA A 4 1.77 14.97 -10.28
CA ALA A 4 1.47 14.81 -8.85
C ALA A 4 2.77 14.68 -8.02
N ILE A 5 3.01 15.68 -7.17
CA ILE A 5 4.08 15.69 -6.16
C ILE A 5 3.47 16.03 -4.80
N SER A 6 3.63 15.16 -3.81
CA SER A 6 3.15 15.43 -2.44
C SER A 6 4.03 16.45 -1.71
N ARG A 7 3.54 17.00 -0.59
CA ARG A 7 4.35 17.88 0.28
C ARG A 7 5.61 17.19 0.81
N SER A 8 5.54 15.87 1.03
CA SER A 8 6.68 15.04 1.47
C SER A 8 7.59 14.61 0.30
N GLY A 9 7.24 14.95 -0.95
CA GLY A 9 8.05 14.68 -2.12
C GLY A 9 7.79 13.34 -2.81
N ALA A 10 6.68 12.66 -2.49
CA ALA A 10 6.20 11.48 -3.23
C ALA A 10 5.77 11.88 -4.65
N ARG A 11 5.99 11.02 -5.66
CA ARG A 11 5.87 11.41 -7.08
C ARG A 11 5.10 10.42 -7.95
N GLY A 12 4.32 10.96 -8.89
CA GLY A 12 3.66 10.21 -9.97
C GLY A 12 2.40 9.45 -9.53
N LEU A 13 1.90 8.57 -10.38
CA LEU A 13 0.63 7.86 -10.18
C LEU A 13 0.60 7.05 -8.88
N MET A 14 1.67 6.33 -8.61
CA MET A 14 1.84 5.45 -7.45
C MET A 14 2.42 6.16 -6.23
N GLN A 15 2.56 7.50 -6.29
CA GLN A 15 3.08 8.36 -5.22
C GLN A 15 4.34 7.78 -4.55
N LEU A 16 5.37 7.50 -5.34
CA LEU A 16 6.60 6.90 -4.85
C LEU A 16 7.54 7.93 -4.24
N MET A 17 8.06 7.62 -3.05
CA MET A 17 9.20 8.34 -2.49
C MET A 17 10.46 8.10 -3.34
N PRO A 18 11.30 9.14 -3.60
CA PRO A 18 12.50 8.98 -4.42
C PRO A 18 13.47 7.90 -3.93
N ALA A 19 13.59 7.71 -2.61
CA ALA A 19 14.41 6.66 -2.02
C ALA A 19 13.85 5.26 -2.32
N THR A 20 12.53 5.07 -2.17
CA THR A 20 11.85 3.82 -2.51
C THR A 20 11.99 3.49 -3.99
N ALA A 21 11.74 4.48 -4.86
CA ALA A 21 11.89 4.30 -6.31
C ALA A 21 13.31 3.88 -6.70
N ARG A 22 14.34 4.50 -6.12
CA ARG A 22 15.74 4.15 -6.37
C ARG A 22 16.09 2.74 -5.90
N ARG A 23 15.53 2.30 -4.77
CA ARG A 23 15.73 0.93 -4.28
C ARG A 23 15.07 -0.07 -5.23
N MET A 24 13.81 0.15 -5.61
CA MET A 24 13.10 -0.75 -6.50
C MET A 24 13.71 -0.81 -7.90
N SER A 25 14.21 0.32 -8.42
CA SER A 25 14.85 0.31 -9.74
C SER A 25 16.14 -0.51 -9.77
N ARG A 26 16.95 -0.44 -8.70
CA ARG A 26 18.13 -1.29 -8.54
C ARG A 26 17.75 -2.77 -8.46
N GLN A 27 16.73 -3.11 -7.69
CA GLN A 27 16.26 -4.51 -7.56
C GLN A 27 15.74 -5.08 -8.88
N LEU A 28 15.09 -4.24 -9.70
CA LEU A 28 14.53 -4.66 -10.99
C LEU A 28 15.53 -4.54 -12.15
N GLY A 29 16.73 -4.03 -11.92
CA GLY A 29 17.74 -3.81 -12.97
C GLY A 29 17.30 -2.80 -14.05
N VAL A 30 16.47 -1.81 -13.70
CA VAL A 30 15.95 -0.82 -14.67
C VAL A 30 16.61 0.55 -14.52
N PRO A 31 16.89 1.27 -15.62
CA PRO A 31 17.39 2.64 -15.56
C PRO A 31 16.43 3.55 -14.80
N HIS A 32 16.96 4.41 -13.93
CA HIS A 32 16.12 5.28 -13.11
C HIS A 32 16.68 6.70 -13.00
N SER A 33 15.77 7.67 -13.09
CA SER A 33 15.97 9.04 -12.64
C SER A 33 14.71 9.54 -11.94
N ILE A 34 14.87 10.53 -11.06
CA ILE A 34 13.74 11.11 -10.31
C ILE A 34 12.70 11.71 -11.28
N ARG A 35 13.14 12.32 -12.39
CA ARG A 35 12.27 12.90 -13.41
C ARG A 35 11.35 11.84 -14.05
N ARG A 36 11.81 10.60 -14.25
CA ARG A 36 10.97 9.53 -14.81
C ARG A 36 9.75 9.22 -13.95
N LEU A 37 9.78 9.51 -12.64
CA LEU A 37 8.64 9.27 -11.77
C LEU A 37 7.40 10.09 -12.15
N THR A 38 7.54 11.24 -12.80
CA THR A 38 6.41 12.08 -13.26
C THR A 38 6.28 12.13 -14.78
N ALA A 39 7.37 11.89 -15.50
CA ALA A 39 7.40 11.93 -16.96
C ALA A 39 7.00 10.61 -17.63
N ASP A 40 7.15 9.47 -16.94
CA ASP A 40 6.98 8.12 -17.49
C ASP A 40 6.04 7.31 -16.58
N PRO A 41 4.73 7.26 -16.91
CA PRO A 41 3.73 6.54 -16.14
C PRO A 41 4.04 5.05 -15.98
N ASP A 42 4.52 4.38 -17.02
CA ASP A 42 4.82 2.94 -16.99
C ASP A 42 5.98 2.64 -16.06
N HIS A 43 7.01 3.50 -16.06
CA HIS A 43 8.10 3.41 -15.09
C HIS A 43 7.60 3.59 -13.65
N ASN A 44 6.71 4.56 -13.42
CA ASN A 44 6.14 4.81 -12.09
C ASN A 44 5.27 3.64 -11.60
N ILE A 45 4.39 3.11 -12.47
CA ILE A 45 3.55 1.94 -12.20
C ILE A 45 4.42 0.72 -11.94
N ARG A 46 5.40 0.42 -12.80
CA ARG A 46 6.28 -0.74 -12.63
C ARG A 46 7.00 -0.73 -11.29
N LEU A 47 7.58 0.41 -10.89
CA LEU A 47 8.24 0.52 -9.59
C LEU A 47 7.25 0.45 -8.42
N GLY A 48 6.07 1.05 -8.56
CA GLY A 48 5.03 1.07 -7.54
C GLY A 48 4.43 -0.31 -7.30
N SER A 49 4.05 -1.01 -8.36
CA SER A 49 3.54 -2.37 -8.32
C SER A 49 4.57 -3.33 -7.72
N ALA A 50 5.85 -3.20 -8.07
CA ALA A 50 6.90 -4.01 -7.47
C ALA A 50 7.07 -3.72 -5.97
N TYR A 51 6.93 -2.46 -5.54
CA TYR A 51 6.98 -2.11 -4.12
C TYR A 51 5.76 -2.66 -3.37
N LEU A 52 4.56 -2.57 -3.95
CA LEU A 52 3.35 -3.13 -3.37
C LEU A 52 3.44 -4.66 -3.24
N ALA A 53 3.90 -5.36 -4.29
CA ALA A 53 4.13 -6.80 -4.25
C ALA A 53 5.09 -7.18 -3.12
N ARG A 54 6.20 -6.44 -2.97
CA ARG A 54 7.13 -6.63 -1.85
C ARG A 54 6.47 -6.44 -0.48
N MET A 55 5.53 -5.51 -0.33
CA MET A 55 4.80 -5.34 0.93
C MET A 55 3.83 -6.48 1.18
N LEU A 56 3.13 -6.96 0.15
CA LEU A 56 2.29 -8.15 0.25
C LEU A 56 3.11 -9.36 0.68
N ASP A 57 4.25 -9.62 0.03
CA ASP A 57 5.13 -10.74 0.38
C ASP A 57 5.66 -10.63 1.82
N ARG A 58 6.06 -9.42 2.24
CA ARG A 58 6.60 -9.19 3.58
C ARG A 58 5.58 -9.45 4.69
N PHE A 59 4.30 -9.19 4.44
CA PHE A 59 3.23 -9.33 5.42
C PHE A 59 2.32 -10.54 5.13
N ASP A 60 2.88 -11.57 4.49
CA ASP A 60 2.23 -12.87 4.23
C ASP A 60 0.89 -12.76 3.48
N GLY A 61 0.78 -11.78 2.59
CA GLY A 61 -0.42 -11.53 1.78
C GLY A 61 -1.48 -10.65 2.45
N SER A 62 -1.24 -10.17 3.68
CA SER A 62 -2.20 -9.34 4.40
C SER A 62 -2.36 -7.97 3.78
N TYR A 63 -3.58 -7.66 3.34
CA TYR A 63 -3.88 -6.41 2.63
C TYR A 63 -3.76 -5.20 3.55
N ILE A 64 -4.30 -5.30 4.76
CA ILE A 64 -4.29 -4.17 5.70
C ILE A 64 -2.87 -3.78 6.07
N LEU A 65 -1.99 -4.76 6.32
CA LEU A 65 -0.59 -4.54 6.68
C LEU A 65 0.22 -4.03 5.48
N ALA A 66 0.05 -4.65 4.31
CA ALA A 66 0.78 -4.26 3.11
C ALA A 66 0.43 -2.84 2.66
N VAL A 67 -0.86 -2.48 2.68
CA VAL A 67 -1.35 -1.14 2.31
C VAL A 67 -0.89 -0.10 3.32
N ALA A 68 -0.98 -0.41 4.62
CA ALA A 68 -0.44 0.46 5.67
C ALA A 68 1.06 0.69 5.47
N ALA A 69 1.83 -0.38 5.20
CA ALA A 69 3.28 -0.30 4.99
C ALA A 69 3.66 0.43 3.70
N TYR A 70 2.82 0.35 2.67
CA TYR A 70 3.02 1.11 1.44
C TYR A 70 2.97 2.63 1.71
N ASN A 71 2.01 3.07 2.54
CA ASN A 71 1.81 4.48 2.87
C ASN A 71 2.75 4.98 3.99
N ALA A 72 2.77 4.30 5.13
CA ALA A 72 3.51 4.73 6.32
C ALA A 72 4.94 4.19 6.39
N GLY A 73 5.29 3.23 5.54
CA GLY A 73 6.57 2.53 5.59
C GLY A 73 6.51 1.28 6.50
N PRO A 74 7.22 0.20 6.14
CA PRO A 74 7.11 -1.07 6.86
C PRO A 74 7.64 -1.00 8.30
N THR A 75 8.64 -0.16 8.58
CA THR A 75 9.15 0.02 9.95
C THR A 75 8.11 0.59 10.92
N ASN A 76 7.18 1.41 10.43
CA ASN A 76 6.08 1.87 11.29
C ASN A 76 5.07 0.76 11.55
N VAL A 77 4.75 -0.03 10.52
CA VAL A 77 3.87 -1.20 10.67
C VAL A 77 4.48 -2.24 11.62
N ASP A 78 5.79 -2.50 11.56
CA ASP A 78 6.47 -3.41 12.50
C ASP A 78 6.25 -2.95 13.96
N LYS A 79 6.41 -1.65 14.23
CA LYS A 79 6.17 -1.08 15.57
C LYS A 79 4.70 -1.21 16.01
N TRP A 80 3.77 -1.05 15.08
CA TRP A 80 2.34 -1.17 15.38
C TRP A 80 1.93 -2.62 15.65
N LEU A 81 2.58 -3.59 14.99
CA LEU A 81 2.43 -5.01 15.30
C LEU A 81 2.92 -5.33 16.71
N GLU A 82 4.06 -4.75 17.11
CA GLU A 82 4.59 -4.89 18.48
C GLU A 82 3.67 -4.23 19.53
N GLN A 83 3.09 -3.06 19.20
CA GLN A 83 2.33 -2.26 20.15
C GLN A 83 0.87 -2.69 20.31
N PHE A 84 0.21 -3.08 19.22
CA PHE A 84 -1.23 -3.37 19.19
C PHE A 84 -1.55 -4.84 18.90
N GLY A 85 -0.52 -5.68 18.73
CA GLY A 85 -0.66 -7.07 18.31
C GLY A 85 -0.75 -7.22 16.80
N ASP A 86 -0.71 -8.48 16.34
CA ASP A 86 -0.79 -8.83 14.93
C ASP A 86 -2.25 -9.12 14.53
N PRO A 87 -2.86 -8.31 13.64
CA PRO A 87 -4.28 -8.45 13.26
C PRO A 87 -4.58 -9.73 12.46
N ARG A 88 -3.54 -10.50 12.08
CA ARG A 88 -3.68 -11.82 11.46
C ARG A 88 -3.86 -12.94 12.49
N ARG A 89 -3.69 -12.63 13.78
CA ARG A 89 -3.80 -13.59 14.88
C ARG A 89 -5.19 -13.52 15.52
N PRO A 90 -5.73 -14.65 16.00
CA PRO A 90 -6.95 -14.64 16.81
C PRO A 90 -6.81 -13.69 18.00
N GLY A 91 -7.86 -12.93 18.29
CA GLY A 91 -7.90 -12.00 19.43
C GLY A 91 -7.45 -10.58 19.14
N VAL A 92 -6.95 -10.28 17.93
CA VAL A 92 -6.69 -8.91 17.48
C VAL A 92 -7.67 -8.56 16.36
N GLY A 93 -8.63 -7.67 16.65
CA GLY A 93 -9.59 -7.22 15.65
C GLY A 93 -8.91 -6.37 14.58
N ALA A 94 -9.01 -6.76 13.31
CA ALA A 94 -8.39 -6.02 12.20
C ALA A 94 -8.89 -4.57 12.10
N ILE A 95 -10.17 -4.33 12.38
CA ILE A 95 -10.75 -2.97 12.41
C ILE A 95 -10.15 -2.18 13.59
N ASP A 96 -10.13 -2.75 14.78
CA ASP A 96 -9.54 -2.10 15.96
C ASP A 96 -8.06 -1.78 15.76
N TRP A 97 -7.33 -2.68 15.09
CA TRP A 97 -5.92 -2.47 14.73
C TRP A 97 -5.76 -1.31 13.74
N ILE A 98 -6.63 -1.22 12.72
CA ILE A 98 -6.67 -0.07 11.80
C ILE A 98 -6.93 1.22 12.56
N GLU A 99 -7.93 1.24 13.43
CA GLU A 99 -8.29 2.44 14.21
C GLU A 99 -7.21 2.84 15.22
N SER A 100 -6.38 1.88 15.68
CA SER A 100 -5.27 2.13 16.60
C SER A 100 -4.03 2.74 15.95
N MET A 101 -3.87 2.68 14.61
CA MET A 101 -2.67 3.24 13.95
C MET A 101 -2.54 4.74 14.24
N PRO A 102 -1.39 5.28 14.70
CA PRO A 102 -1.27 6.69 15.11
C PRO A 102 -1.51 7.71 14.01
N PHE A 103 -1.27 7.35 12.74
CA PHE A 103 -1.36 8.27 11.62
C PHE A 103 -2.76 8.26 11.02
N HIS A 104 -3.52 9.34 11.27
CA HIS A 104 -4.86 9.53 10.68
C HIS A 104 -4.85 9.39 9.14
N GLU A 105 -3.82 9.93 8.48
CA GLU A 105 -3.66 9.79 7.03
C GLU A 105 -3.58 8.32 6.61
N THR A 106 -2.81 7.50 7.33
CA THR A 106 -2.65 6.08 7.03
C THR A 106 -3.93 5.29 7.28
N ARG A 107 -4.66 5.57 8.35
CA ARG A 107 -5.98 4.94 8.62
C ARG A 107 -6.94 5.16 7.45
N ASN A 108 -7.14 6.42 7.07
CA ASN A 108 -7.98 6.80 5.94
C ASN A 108 -7.46 6.23 4.62
N TYR A 109 -6.14 6.15 4.42
CA TYR A 109 -5.54 5.55 3.23
C TYR A 109 -5.89 4.06 3.12
N VAL A 110 -5.74 3.30 4.20
CA VAL A 110 -6.09 1.86 4.24
C VAL A 110 -7.57 1.66 3.91
N GLN A 111 -8.46 2.39 4.58
CA GLN A 111 -9.91 2.30 4.34
C GLN A 111 -10.26 2.58 2.87
N ARG A 112 -9.73 3.68 2.30
CA ARG A 112 -9.98 4.05 0.90
C ARG A 112 -9.45 3.03 -0.10
N VAL A 113 -8.31 2.41 0.17
CA VAL A 113 -7.76 1.38 -0.73
C VAL A 113 -8.62 0.13 -0.71
N LEU A 114 -9.08 -0.32 0.46
CA LEU A 114 -9.96 -1.47 0.60
C LEU A 114 -11.32 -1.24 -0.07
N GLU A 115 -11.92 -0.06 0.12
CA GLU A 115 -13.17 0.33 -0.56
C GLU A 115 -13.00 0.37 -2.07
N ASN A 116 -11.97 1.07 -2.57
CA ASN A 116 -11.73 1.17 -4.01
C ASN A 116 -11.44 -0.18 -4.64
N THR A 117 -10.81 -1.11 -3.91
CA THR A 117 -10.58 -2.48 -4.39
C THR A 117 -11.91 -3.15 -4.75
N GLN A 118 -12.94 -3.00 -3.93
CA GLN A 118 -14.27 -3.57 -4.25
C GLN A 118 -14.90 -2.89 -5.47
N VAL A 119 -14.76 -1.57 -5.59
CA VAL A 119 -15.24 -0.82 -6.77
C VAL A 119 -14.55 -1.31 -8.05
N TYR A 120 -13.24 -1.54 -8.01
CA TYR A 120 -12.49 -2.04 -9.17
C TYR A 120 -12.83 -3.49 -9.53
N ARG A 121 -13.09 -4.35 -8.55
CA ARG A 121 -13.59 -5.71 -8.79
C ARG A 121 -14.94 -5.68 -9.52
N LEU A 122 -15.88 -4.86 -9.04
CA LEU A 122 -17.18 -4.69 -9.70
C LEU A 122 -17.03 -4.24 -11.16
N ARG A 123 -16.16 -3.25 -11.42
CA ARG A 123 -15.87 -2.78 -12.79
C ARG A 123 -15.25 -3.84 -13.70
N ARG A 124 -14.61 -4.87 -13.12
CA ARG A 124 -14.04 -6.01 -13.84
C ARG A 124 -15.04 -7.18 -14.02
N GLY A 125 -16.28 -7.02 -13.56
CA GLY A 125 -17.29 -8.08 -13.57
C GLY A 125 -17.18 -9.07 -12.42
N GLU A 126 -16.31 -8.82 -11.44
CA GLU A 126 -16.23 -9.59 -10.20
C GLU A 126 -17.24 -9.00 -9.22
N ALA A 127 -18.39 -9.64 -9.01
CA ALA A 127 -19.42 -9.15 -8.09
C ALA A 127 -18.90 -9.17 -6.63
N PRO A 128 -18.60 -8.02 -6.00
CA PRO A 128 -18.17 -7.99 -4.61
C PRO A 128 -19.38 -8.26 -3.72
N SER A 129 -19.17 -9.00 -2.64
CA SER A 129 -20.15 -9.16 -1.56
C SER A 129 -19.53 -8.66 -0.26
N ILE A 130 -20.35 -8.46 0.79
CA ILE A 130 -19.85 -8.14 2.15
C ILE A 130 -18.77 -9.15 2.58
N GLY A 131 -19.01 -10.45 2.37
CA GLY A 131 -18.02 -11.50 2.66
C GLY A 131 -16.71 -11.40 1.86
N THR A 132 -16.65 -10.65 0.76
CA THR A 132 -15.38 -10.40 0.05
C THR A 132 -14.53 -9.37 0.76
N LEU A 133 -15.14 -8.29 1.27
CA LEU A 133 -14.42 -7.30 2.08
C LEU A 133 -13.95 -7.91 3.41
N GLU A 134 -14.81 -8.69 4.07
CA GLU A 134 -14.43 -9.40 5.31
C GLU A 134 -13.22 -10.31 5.09
N ARG A 135 -13.20 -11.06 3.98
CA ARG A 135 -12.04 -11.89 3.61
C ARG A 135 -10.78 -11.08 3.32
N ASP A 136 -10.90 -9.93 2.66
CA ASP A 136 -9.74 -9.07 2.40
C ASP A 136 -9.17 -8.46 3.70
N ILE A 137 -10.04 -8.09 4.64
CA ILE A 137 -9.66 -7.56 5.95
C ILE A 137 -9.01 -8.66 6.81
N ALA A 138 -9.52 -9.88 6.73
CA ALA A 138 -9.03 -11.03 7.49
C ALA A 138 -7.80 -11.72 6.86
N ARG A 139 -7.33 -11.23 5.71
CA ARG A 139 -6.22 -11.82 4.97
C ARG A 139 -4.86 -11.59 5.64
#